data_AF-A0A971BZP9-F1
#
_entry.id   AF-A0A971BZP9-F1
#
_cell.length_a   1.000
_cell.length_b   1.000
_cell.length_c   1.000
_cell.angle_alpha   90.00
_cell.angle_beta   90.00
_cell.angle_gamma   90.00
#
_symmetry.space_group_name_H-M   'P 1'
#
loop_
_entity.id
_entity.type
_entity.pdbx_description
1 polymer ?
#
loop_
_entity_poly.entity_id
_entity_poly.type
_entity_poly.pdbx_seq_one_letter_code
_entity_poly.pdbx_strand_id
1 'polypeptide(L)' 'MKSREEAAAFLQYTLSHNAHHEEELLNFVHSLQHLGLDGAADEAASCIAELSRVNARLDALLQSLKQGG' A
#
# COMPACT_ATOMS: atom_id res chain seq x y z
N MET A 1 14.63 -2.06 -22.11
CA MET A 1 14.10 -2.89 -21.00
C MET A 1 14.70 -2.36 -19.72
N LYS A 2 13.92 -2.23 -18.64
CA LYS A 2 14.46 -1.79 -17.34
C LYS A 2 15.44 -2.84 -16.80
N SER A 3 16.52 -2.40 -16.17
CA SER A 3 17.42 -3.28 -15.41
C SER A 3 16.71 -3.82 -14.17
N ARG A 4 17.31 -4.84 -13.55
CA ARG A 4 16.81 -5.40 -12.31
C ARG A 4 16.83 -4.38 -11.17
N GLU A 5 17.88 -3.58 -11.11
CA GLU A 5 18.06 -2.49 -10.14
C GLU A 5 17.00 -1.40 -10.36
N GLU A 6 16.71 -1.05 -11.61
CA GLU A 6 15.65 -0.10 -11.95
C GLU A 6 14.26 -0.63 -11.57
N ALA A 7 14.02 -1.94 -11.73
CA ALA A 7 12.78 -2.57 -11.29
C ALA A 7 12.65 -2.59 -9.76
N ALA A 8 13.73 -2.91 -9.03
CA ALA A 8 13.77 -2.89 -7.57
C ALA A 8 13.59 -1.47 -7.02
N ALA A 9 14.25 -0.47 -7.60
CA ALA A 9 14.11 0.93 -7.21
C ALA A 9 12.68 1.44 -7.43
N PHE A 10 12.08 1.09 -8.58
CA PHE A 10 10.68 1.43 -8.84
C PHE A 10 9.72 0.79 -7.84
N LEU A 11 9.91 -0.50 -7.54
CA LEU A 11 9.05 -1.20 -6.58
C LEU A 11 9.22 -0.67 -5.15
N GLN A 12 10.44 -0.31 -4.75
CA GLN A 12 10.72 0.36 -3.47
C GLN A 12 9.99 1.70 -3.38
N TYR A 13 10.03 2.51 -4.45
CA TYR A 13 9.29 3.78 -4.52
C TYR A 13 7.78 3.56 -4.38
N THR A 14 7.23 2.59 -5.10
CA THR A 14 5.80 2.25 -5.04
C THR A 14 5.37 1.85 -3.63
N LEU A 15 6.16 1.04 -2.92
CA LEU A 15 5.86 0.66 -1.53
C LEU A 15 5.85 1.87 -0.59
N SER A 16 6.83 2.76 -0.71
CA SER A 16 6.85 4.01 0.06
C SER A 16 5.66 4.92 -0.26
N HIS A 17 5.25 4.97 -1.53
CA HIS A 17 4.08 5.75 -1.96
C HIS A 17 2.77 5.16 -1.42
N ASN A 18 2.64 3.84 -1.42
CA ASN A 18 1.46 3.17 -0.86
C ASN A 18 1.34 3.38 0.65
N ALA A 19 2.45 3.45 1.39
CA ALA A 19 2.43 3.78 2.81
C ALA A 19 1.84 5.17 3.07
N HIS A 20 2.15 6.14 2.21
CA HIS A 20 1.53 7.47 2.29
C HIS A 20 0.02 7.43 2.00
N HIS A 21 -0.40 6.68 0.97
CA HIS A 21 -1.83 6.50 0.69
C HIS A 21 -2.60 5.81 1.82
N GLU A 22 -1.96 4.89 2.55
CA GLU A 22 -2.58 4.26 3.72
C GLU A 22 -2.89 5.30 4.81
N GLU A 23 -1.97 6.24 5.07
CA GLU A 23 -2.21 7.36 5.99
C GLU A 23 -3.35 8.28 5.52
N GLU A 24 -3.41 8.61 4.23
CA GLU A 24 -4.49 9.41 3.65
C GLU A 24 -5.84 8.71 3.76
N LEU A 25 -5.89 7.40 3.49
CA LEU A 25 -7.10 6.60 3.59
C LEU A 25 -7.57 6.45 5.04
N LEU A 26 -6.66 6.35 6.01
CA LEU A 26 -7.02 6.34 7.43
C LEU A 26 -7.66 7.67 7.86
N ASN A 27 -7.14 8.80 7.39
CA ASN A 27 -7.77 10.11 7.61
C ASN A 27 -9.16 10.20 6.96
N PHE A 28 -9.33 9.57 5.79
CA PHE A 28 -10.62 9.48 5.13
C PHE A 28 -11.62 8.61 5.92
N VAL A 29 -11.19 7.47 6.46
CA VAL A 29 -11.99 6.65 7.38
C VAL A 29 -12.48 7.47 8.58
N HIS A 30 -11.57 8.22 9.24
CA HIS A 30 -11.96 9.08 10.36
C HIS A 30 -12.98 10.16 9.95
N SER A 31 -12.85 10.71 8.74
CA SER A 31 -13.80 11.69 8.21
C SER A 31 -15.19 11.07 7.98
N LEU A 32 -15.25 9.86 7.44
CA LEU A 32 -16.50 9.13 7.24
C LEU A 32 -17.20 8.80 8.58
N GLN A 33 -16.43 8.40 9.60
CA GLN A 33 -16.94 8.15 10.95
C GLN A 33 -17.50 9.43 11.58
N HIS A 34 -16.83 10.58 11.43
CA HIS A 34 -17.35 11.86 11.91
C HIS A 34 -18.66 12.28 11.25
N LEU A 35 -18.90 11.82 10.01
CA LEU A 35 -20.15 12.05 9.27
C LEU A 35 -21.25 11.03 9.61
N GLY A 36 -20.98 10.05 10.48
CA GLY A 36 -21.91 8.95 10.79
C GLY A 36 -22.12 7.96 9.63
N LEU A 37 -21.17 7.90 8.70
CA LEU A 37 -21.21 7.02 7.52
C LEU A 37 -20.44 5.72 7.80
N ASP A 38 -20.79 5.02 8.87
CA ASP A 38 -20.02 3.88 9.40
C ASP A 38 -19.84 2.76 8.37
N GLY A 39 -20.87 2.44 7.57
CA GLY A 39 -20.75 1.42 6.52
C GLY A 39 -19.75 1.79 5.41
N ALA A 40 -19.61 3.08 5.08
CA ALA A 40 -18.59 3.52 4.12
C ALA A 40 -17.19 3.55 4.76
N ALA A 41 -17.10 3.88 6.05
CA ALA A 41 -15.85 3.82 6.81
C ALA A 41 -15.33 2.38 6.90
N ASP A 42 -16.21 1.41 7.16
CA ASP A 42 -15.87 -0.01 7.21
C ASP A 42 -15.36 -0.53 5.86
N GLU A 43 -16.01 -0.14 4.76
CA GLU A 43 -15.56 -0.50 3.41
C GLU A 43 -14.17 0.10 3.10
N ALA A 44 -13.95 1.37 3.41
CA ALA A 44 -12.65 2.02 3.24
C ALA A 44 -11.56 1.35 4.09
N ALA A 45 -11.87 0.96 5.33
CA ALA A 45 -10.97 0.20 6.19
C ALA A 45 -10.65 -1.19 5.63
N SER A 46 -11.62 -1.86 5.01
CA SER A 46 -11.41 -3.13 4.29
C SER A 46 -10.44 -2.96 3.12
N CYS A 47 -10.61 -1.90 2.31
CA CYS A 47 -9.69 -1.57 1.22
C CYS A 47 -8.26 -1.32 1.72
N ILE A 48 -8.10 -0.62 2.85
CA ILE A 48 -6.79 -0.42 3.49
C ILE A 48 -6.15 -1.78 3.85
N ALA A 49 -6.91 -2.68 4.45
CA ALA A 49 -6.42 -4.02 4.81
C ALA A 49 -6.00 -4.83 3.57
N GLU A 50 -6.70 -4.69 2.45
CA GLU A 50 -6.31 -5.29 1.16
C GLU A 50 -5.02 -4.68 0.60
N LEU A 51 -4.89 -3.36 0.62
CA LEU A 51 -3.67 -2.66 0.21
C LEU A 51 -2.46 -3.13 1.03
N SER A 52 -2.62 -3.25 2.36
CA SER A 52 -1.57 -3.75 3.25
C SER A 52 -1.12 -5.18 2.88
N ARG A 53 -2.07 -6.07 2.56
CA ARG A 53 -1.78 -7.43 2.06
C ARG A 53 -1.04 -7.42 0.72
N VAL A 54 -1.43 -6.53 -0.20
CA VAL A 54 -0.72 -6.36 -1.49
C VAL A 54 0.69 -5.84 -1.26
N ASN A 55 0.87 -4.84 -0.40
CA ASN A 55 2.17 -4.27 -0.06
C ASN A 55 3.10 -5.33 0.54
N ALA A 56 2.61 -6.20 1.42
CA ALA A 56 3.41 -7.30 1.97
C ALA A 56 3.92 -8.27 0.88
N ARG A 57 3.07 -8.59 -0.11
CA ARG A 57 3.47 -9.44 -1.24
C ARG A 57 4.47 -8.76 -2.16
N LEU A 58 4.30 -7.46 -2.39
CA LEU A 58 5.21 -6.63 -3.17
C LEU A 58 6.56 -6.44 -2.46
N ASP A 59 6.58 -6.31 -1.14
CA ASP A 59 7.83 -6.28 -0.38
C ASP A 59 8.60 -7.60 -0.50
N ALA A 60 7.92 -8.75 -0.37
CA ALA A 60 8.55 -10.05 -0.60
C ALA A 60 9.16 -10.17 -2.01
N LEU A 61 8.47 -9.66 -3.03
CA LEU A 61 9.01 -9.58 -4.39
C LEU A 61 10.23 -8.65 -4.46
N LEU A 62 10.20 -7.51 -3.79
CA LEU A 62 11.33 -6.59 -3.72
C LEU A 62 12.55 -7.26 -3.08
N GLN A 63 12.37 -8.02 -2.00
CA GLN A 63 13.46 -8.77 -1.37
C GLN A 63 14.05 -9.79 -2.35
N SER A 64 13.22 -10.52 -3.10
CA SER A 64 13.69 -11.43 -4.15
C SER A 64 14.49 -10.71 -5.25
N LEU A 65 14.03 -9.52 -5.68
CA LEU A 65 14.75 -8.69 -6.64
C LEU A 65 16.07 -8.15 -6.10
N LYS A 66 16.18 -7.84 -4.81
CA LYS A 66 17.42 -7.38 -4.17
C LYS A 66 18.41 -8.51 -3.91
N GLN A 67 17.92 -9.72 -3.63
CA GLN A 67 18.76 -10.84 -3.20
C GLN A 67 19.29 -11.72 -4.33
N GLY A 68 18.51 -11.91 -5.39
CA GLY A 68 18.68 -13.12 -6.20
C GLY A 68 19.97 -13.24 -7.00
N GLY A 69 20.33 -14.50 -7.27
CA GLY A 69 21.39 -14.93 -8.17
C GLY A 69 22.57 -15.48 -7.41
#